data_AF-E1NRR6-F1
#
_entry.id   AF-E1NRR6-F1
#
_cell.length_a   1.000
_cell.length_b   1.000
_cell.length_c   1.000
_cell.angle_alpha   90.00
_cell.angle_beta   90.00
_cell.angle_gamma   90.00
#
_symmetry.space_group_name_H-M   'P 1'
#
loop_
_entity.id
_entity.type
_entity.pdbx_description
1 polymer ?
#
loop_
_entity_poly.entity_id
_entity_poly.type
_entity_poly.pdbx_seq_one_letter_code
_entity_poly.pdbx_strand_id
1 'polypeptide(L)'
;YVESAGSGLVAGINASLRAIGESPIVFPKNTAIGSMANYITSTSAKNFQPMNASYSLMPQLEKKIRNKQERHLMQSKIALDELNEFKNKVGL
;
A
#
# COMPACT_ATOMS: atom_id res chain seq x y z
N TYR A 1 -11.23 5.59 8.78
CA TYR A 1 -10.81 7.02 8.83
C TYR A 1 -9.39 7.19 8.35
N VAL A 2 -8.44 6.43 8.89
CA VAL A 2 -7.03 6.46 8.47
C VAL A 2 -6.88 6.04 7.00
N GLU A 3 -7.66 5.07 6.54
CA GLU A 3 -7.68 4.60 5.15
C GLU A 3 -8.18 5.68 4.20
N SER A 4 -9.22 6.41 4.59
CA SER A 4 -9.76 7.53 3.81
C SER A 4 -8.76 8.68 3.74
N ALA A 5 -8.11 9.02 4.85
CA ALA A 5 -7.06 10.04 4.85
C ALA A 5 -5.85 9.62 4.00
N GLY A 6 -5.41 8.36 4.11
CA GLY A 6 -4.28 7.83 3.33
C GLY A 6 -4.57 7.75 1.83
N SER A 7 -5.75 7.28 1.44
CA SER A 7 -6.18 7.28 0.04
C SER A 7 -6.37 8.70 -0.51
N GLY A 8 -6.91 9.62 0.29
CA GLY A 8 -7.00 11.04 -0.05
C GLY A 8 -5.63 11.69 -0.27
N LEU A 9 -4.64 11.38 0.59
CA LEU A 9 -3.26 11.85 0.43
C LEU A 9 -2.67 11.37 -0.90
N VAL A 10 -2.79 10.08 -1.23
CA VAL A 10 -2.28 9.52 -2.50
C VAL A 10 -2.99 10.15 -3.70
N ALA A 11 -4.30 10.34 -3.63
CA ALA A 11 -5.05 11.01 -4.68
C ALA A 11 -4.60 12.46 -4.86
N GLY A 12 -4.38 13.20 -3.77
CA GLY A 12 -3.88 14.57 -3.79
C GLY A 12 -2.49 14.70 -4.42
N ILE A 13 -1.54 13.86 -3.99
CA ILE A 13 -0.18 13.82 -4.57
C ILE A 13 -0.24 13.54 -6.08
N ASN A 14 -1.01 12.55 -6.50
CA ASN A 14 -1.10 12.21 -7.92
C ASN A 14 -1.87 13.26 -8.74
N ALA A 15 -2.84 13.94 -8.14
CA ALA A 15 -3.53 15.06 -8.78
C ALA A 15 -2.58 16.25 -8.97
N SER A 16 -1.74 16.59 -7.98
CA SER A 16 -0.77 17.67 -8.11
C SER A 16 0.29 17.37 -9.15
N LEU A 17 0.83 16.15 -9.17
CA LEU A 17 1.77 15.69 -10.20
C LEU A 17 1.16 15.84 -11.61
N ARG A 18 -0.07 15.38 -11.79
CA ARG A 18 -0.78 15.53 -13.08
C ARG A 18 -0.98 17.00 -13.47
N ALA A 19 -1.28 17.87 -12.50
CA ALA A 19 -1.50 19.30 -12.77
C ALA A 19 -0.23 20.01 -13.28
N ILE A 20 0.96 19.52 -12.93
CA ILE A 20 2.25 20.04 -13.40
C ILE A 20 2.84 19.24 -14.57
N GLY A 21 2.07 18.31 -15.16
CA GLY A 21 2.51 17.51 -16.31
C GLY A 21 3.42 16.33 -15.95
N GLU A 22 3.55 15.99 -14.67
CA GLU A 22 4.34 14.84 -14.22
C GLU A 22 3.51 13.54 -14.18
N SER A 23 4.21 12.42 -14.22
CA SER A 23 3.59 11.09 -14.14
C SER A 23 3.16 10.78 -12.69
N PRO A 24 2.00 10.13 -12.49
CA PRO A 24 1.60 9.66 -11.16
C PRO A 24 2.59 8.66 -10.57
N ILE A 25 2.69 8.65 -9.25
CA ILE A 25 3.44 7.67 -8.47
C ILE A 25 2.53 6.58 -7.91
N VAL A 26 3.08 5.39 -7.73
CA VAL A 26 2.36 4.22 -7.22
C VAL A 26 3.03 3.73 -5.94
N PHE A 27 2.28 3.73 -4.85
CA PHE A 27 2.78 3.27 -3.56
C PHE A 27 3.06 1.75 -3.58
N PRO A 28 4.13 1.27 -2.94
CA PRO A 28 4.50 -0.14 -3.00
C PRO A 28 3.41 -1.04 -2.37
N LYS A 29 3.14 -2.19 -3.00
CA LYS A 29 2.09 -3.13 -2.57
C LYS A 29 2.33 -3.75 -1.18
N ASN A 30 3.56 -3.73 -0.66
CA ASN A 30 3.82 -4.20 0.70
C ASN A 30 3.39 -3.20 1.77
N THR A 31 3.12 -1.94 1.40
CA THR A 31 2.61 -0.93 2.32
C THR A 31 1.10 -1.06 2.53
N ALA A 32 0.57 -0.54 3.64
CA ALA A 32 -0.86 -0.59 3.93
C ALA A 32 -1.69 0.13 2.85
N ILE A 33 -1.25 1.30 2.39
CA ILE A 33 -1.98 2.07 1.36
C ILE A 33 -1.80 1.44 -0.02
N GLY A 34 -0.58 1.04 -0.38
CA GLY A 34 -0.31 0.41 -1.67
C GLY A 34 -1.02 -0.95 -1.84
N SER A 35 -1.11 -1.76 -0.78
CA SER A 35 -1.87 -3.02 -0.82
C SER A 35 -3.37 -2.80 -1.05
N MET A 36 -3.98 -1.79 -0.41
CA MET A 36 -5.39 -1.45 -0.64
C MET A 36 -5.62 -0.96 -2.07
N ALA A 37 -4.76 -0.08 -2.58
CA ALA A 37 -4.82 0.38 -3.97
C ALA A 37 -4.68 -0.78 -4.96
N ASN A 38 -3.73 -1.68 -4.71
CA ASN A 38 -3.54 -2.89 -5.51
C ASN A 38 -4.76 -3.83 -5.43
N TYR A 39 -5.36 -4.02 -4.26
CA TYR A 39 -6.55 -4.86 -4.10
C TYR A 39 -7.72 -4.36 -4.95
N ILE A 40 -7.97 -3.05 -4.95
CA ILE A 40 -9.03 -2.41 -5.75
C ILE A 40 -8.80 -2.62 -7.25
N THR A 41 -7.55 -2.51 -7.72
CA THR A 41 -7.24 -2.57 -9.16
C THR A 41 -7.03 -3.98 -9.70
N SER A 42 -6.70 -4.95 -8.84
CA SER A 42 -6.40 -6.34 -9.25
C SER A 42 -7.53 -7.34 -8.96
N THR A 43 -8.48 -7.00 -8.08
CA THR A 43 -9.60 -7.89 -7.75
C THR A 43 -10.71 -7.76 -8.79
N SER A 44 -11.21 -8.89 -9.30
CA SER A 44 -12.35 -8.88 -10.23
C SER A 44 -13.58 -8.25 -9.56
N ALA A 45 -14.36 -7.45 -10.31
CA ALA A 45 -15.56 -6.80 -9.79
C ALA A 45 -16.56 -7.76 -9.12
N LYS A 46 -16.68 -9.01 -9.61
CA LYS A 46 -17.57 -10.04 -9.04
C LYS A 46 -17.17 -10.49 -7.63
N ASN A 47 -15.88 -10.42 -7.30
CA ASN A 47 -15.31 -10.91 -6.04
C ASN A 47 -14.83 -9.76 -5.13
N PHE A 48 -14.99 -8.52 -5.57
CA PHE A 48 -14.60 -7.36 -4.80
C PHE A 48 -15.52 -7.21 -3.59
N GLN A 49 -14.92 -7.01 -2.43
CA GLN A 49 -15.63 -6.64 -1.21
C GLN A 49 -14.94 -5.43 -0.60
N PRO A 50 -15.69 -4.44 -0.05
CA PRO A 50 -15.07 -3.36 0.70
C PRO A 50 -14.28 -3.93 1.88
N MET A 51 -13.00 -3.57 1.99
CA MET A 51 -12.11 -4.03 3.06
C MET A 51 -11.29 -2.87 3.61
N ASN A 52 -11.12 -2.84 4.94
CA ASN A 52 -10.15 -1.97 5.60
C ASN A 52 -8.73 -2.51 5.42
N ALA A 53 -7.74 -1.70 5.81
CA ALA A 53 -6.34 -2.12 5.82
C ALA A 53 -6.16 -3.40 6.67
N SER A 54 -5.48 -4.40 6.13
CA SER A 54 -5.23 -5.66 6.83
C SER A 54 -3.98 -6.35 6.28
N TYR A 55 -3.30 -7.13 7.12
CA TYR A 55 -2.12 -7.92 6.73
C TYR A 55 -2.41 -8.97 5.65
N SER A 56 -3.68 -9.32 5.43
CA SER A 56 -4.11 -10.24 4.37
C SER A 56 -4.08 -9.61 2.98
N LEU A 57 -4.13 -8.27 2.87
CA LEU A 57 -3.99 -7.57 1.60
C LEU A 57 -2.51 -7.38 1.20
N MET A 58 -1.61 -7.44 2.17
CA MET A 58 -0.17 -7.37 1.94
C MET A 58 0.34 -8.70 1.35
N PRO A 59 1.40 -8.67 0.53
CA PRO A 59 2.05 -9.87 0.04
C PRO A 59 2.46 -10.82 1.17
N GLN A 60 2.40 -12.12 0.85
CA GLN A 60 2.84 -13.15 1.77
C GLN A 60 4.37 -13.15 1.88
N LEU A 61 4.86 -13.42 3.09
CA LEU A 61 6.29 -13.61 3.32
C LEU A 61 6.78 -14.87 2.59
N GLU A 62 7.98 -14.82 2.01
CA GLU A 62 8.63 -15.98 1.40
C GLU A 62 8.81 -17.13 2.40
N LYS A 63 9.14 -16.79 3.65
CA LYS A 63 9.27 -17.76 4.75
C LYS A 63 7.97 -17.85 5.54
N LYS A 64 7.49 -19.08 5.73
CA LYS A 64 6.31 -19.35 6.55
C LYS A 64 6.61 -19.15 8.03
N ILE A 65 6.10 -18.08 8.61
CA ILE A 65 6.15 -17.81 10.06
C ILE A 65 4.83 -18.25 10.70
N ARG A 66 4.88 -19.25 11.59
CA ARG A 66 3.70 -19.78 12.29
C ARG A 66 3.13 -18.78 13.30
N ASN A 67 3.99 -18.16 14.10
CA ASN A 67 3.59 -17.17 15.09
C ASN A 67 2.99 -15.94 14.37
N LYS A 68 1.74 -15.61 14.72
CA LYS A 68 0.99 -14.51 14.09
C LYS A 68 1.63 -13.15 14.35
N GLN A 69 2.10 -12.91 15.56
CA GLN A 69 2.72 -11.63 15.95
C GLN A 69 4.04 -11.42 15.23
N GLU A 70 4.91 -12.43 15.21
CA GLU A 70 6.19 -12.38 14.48
C GLU A 70 5.97 -12.15 12.98
N ARG A 71 4.97 -12.82 12.40
CA ARG A 71 4.61 -12.64 10.99
C ARG A 71 4.19 -11.20 10.70
N HIS A 72 3.29 -10.63 11.50
CA HIS A 72 2.83 -9.26 11.33
C HIS A 72 3.96 -8.24 11.55
N LEU A 73 4.85 -8.50 12.51
CA LEU A 73 6.02 -7.66 12.77
C LEU A 73 6.97 -7.64 11.56
N MET A 74 7.24 -8.81 10.97
CA MET A 74 8.06 -8.92 9.77
C MET A 74 7.42 -8.21 8.57
N GLN A 75 6.11 -8.39 8.35
CA GLN A 75 5.38 -7.67 7.30
C GLN A 75 5.43 -6.15 7.52
N SER A 76 5.28 -5.69 8.76
CA SER A 76 5.37 -4.28 9.13
C SER A 76 6.75 -3.70 8.86
N LYS A 77 7.80 -4.45 9.18
CA LYS A 77 9.19 -4.04 8.92
C LYS A 77 9.43 -3.85 7.42
N ILE A 78 9.08 -4.85 6.60
CA ILE A 78 9.18 -4.76 5.14
C ILE A 78 8.37 -3.57 4.61
N ALA A 79 7.14 -3.38 5.10
CA ALA A 79 6.29 -2.28 4.68
C ALA A 79 6.91 -0.90 4.97
N LEU A 80 7.51 -0.71 6.15
CA LEU A 80 8.14 0.55 6.54
C LEU A 80 9.45 0.78 5.77
N ASP A 81 10.26 -0.25 5.58
CA ASP A 81 11.51 -0.18 4.81
C ASP A 81 11.21 0.22 3.35
N GLU A 82 10.26 -0.45 2.69
CA GLU A 82 9.86 -0.11 1.33
C GLU A 82 9.21 1.28 1.21
N LEU A 83 8.43 1.69 2.22
CA LEU A 83 7.84 3.03 2.22
C LEU A 83 8.92 4.10 2.30
N ASN A 84 9.94 3.90 3.14
CA ASN A 84 11.06 4.83 3.25
C ASN A 84 11.88 4.90 1.96
N GLU A 85 12.20 3.76 1.36
CA GLU A 85 12.88 3.71 0.07
C GLU A 85 12.07 4.38 -1.05
N PHE A 86 10.76 4.13 -1.08
CA PHE A 86 9.84 4.76 -2.03
C PHE A 86 9.82 6.27 -1.89
N LYS A 87 9.68 6.78 -0.66
CA LYS A 87 9.68 8.21 -0.36
C LYS A 87 10.95 8.89 -0.89
N ASN A 88 12.12 8.32 -0.57
CA ASN A 88 13.40 8.81 -1.05
C ASN A 88 13.48 8.81 -2.59
N LYS A 89 12.99 7.74 -3.23
CA LYS A 89 13.03 7.59 -4.69
C LYS A 89 12.15 8.61 -5.43
N VAL A 90 11.01 8.97 -4.85
CA VAL A 90 10.00 9.84 -5.48
C VAL A 90 10.00 11.27 -4.94
N GLY A 91 10.92 11.60 -4.01
CA GLY A 91 11.06 12.95 -3.46
C GLY A 91 9.95 13.35 -2.47
N LEU A 92 9.44 12.40 -1.68
CA LEU A 92 8.43 12.60 -0.62
C LEU A 92 9.02 12.53 0.80
#